data_AF-A0A7Y1T1S1-F1
#
_entry.id   AF-A0A7Y1T1S1-F1
#
_cell.length_a   1.000
_cell.length_b   1.000
_cell.length_c   1.000
_cell.angle_alpha   90.00
_cell.angle_beta   90.00
_cell.angle_gamma   90.00
#
_symmetry.space_group_name_H-M   'P 1'
#
loop_
_entity.id
_entity.type
_entity.pdbx_description
1 polymer ?
#
loop_
_entity_poly.entity_id
_entity_poly.type
_entity_poly.pdbx_seq_one_letter_code
_entity_poly.pdbx_strand_id
1 'polypeptide(L)'
;MRTTKSYSINNLPDFKEKLLCWAQQFDDFVWLDSNGHNDTYGGFEAVLAVDALTAIKTDYNNAFEDLKEYQSQTNDWLFGYLTYDLKNDVEELNSKNSDGLEFPDLYFFQPKRIFIVKQDEVILKYLKMVDDEIEKDFEAIKGCGKKSSNNSTNDIKIKLRIHKDEYFDKINGLLEHIHRGDIY
;
A
#
# COMPACT_ATOMS: atom_id res chain seq x y z
N MET A 1 7.26 11.16 18.34
CA MET A 1 6.74 10.31 19.44
C MET A 1 5.22 10.24 19.34
N ARG A 2 4.63 9.05 19.27
CA ARG A 2 3.20 8.81 19.06
C ARG A 2 2.48 8.44 20.36
N THR A 3 1.24 8.90 20.52
CA THR A 3 0.34 8.45 21.59
C THR A 3 -0.21 7.07 21.21
N THR A 4 -0.17 6.12 22.14
CA THR A 4 -0.59 4.73 21.92
C THR A 4 -1.77 4.37 22.82
N LYS A 5 -2.81 3.76 22.26
CA LYS A 5 -3.91 3.13 23.01
C LYS A 5 -4.24 1.76 22.43
N SER A 6 -4.71 0.88 23.28
CA SER A 6 -5.01 -0.51 22.97
C SER A 6 -6.45 -0.83 23.28
N TYR A 7 -7.11 -1.58 22.41
CA TYR A 7 -8.48 -2.04 22.60
C TYR A 7 -8.62 -3.51 22.21
N SER A 8 -9.41 -4.27 22.99
CA SER A 8 -9.77 -5.64 22.64
C SER A 8 -10.80 -5.68 21.51
N ILE A 9 -10.66 -6.68 20.66
CA ILE A 9 -11.51 -6.96 19.51
C ILE A 9 -12.26 -8.26 19.78
N ASN A 10 -13.58 -8.23 19.66
CA ASN A 10 -14.40 -9.43 19.86
C ASN A 10 -14.60 -10.25 18.57
N ASN A 11 -14.56 -9.60 17.41
CA ASN A 11 -14.75 -10.22 16.11
C ASN A 11 -13.78 -9.58 15.11
N LEU A 12 -12.66 -10.27 14.87
CA LEU A 12 -11.58 -9.78 14.02
C LEU A 12 -12.05 -9.50 12.57
N PRO A 13 -12.75 -10.42 11.87
CA PRO A 13 -13.28 -10.14 10.53
C PRO A 13 -14.17 -8.90 10.45
N ASP A 14 -15.16 -8.78 11.35
CA ASP A 14 -16.08 -7.62 11.39
C ASP A 14 -15.31 -6.32 11.67
N PHE A 15 -14.34 -6.36 12.58
CA PHE A 15 -13.52 -5.21 12.89
C PHE A 15 -12.66 -4.77 11.70
N LYS A 16 -12.03 -5.69 10.96
CA LYS A 16 -11.25 -5.35 9.76
C LYS A 16 -12.11 -4.69 8.68
N GLU A 17 -13.31 -5.20 8.43
CA GLU A 17 -14.26 -4.59 7.48
C GLU A 17 -14.66 -3.17 7.90
N LYS A 18 -14.97 -2.97 9.19
CA LYS A 18 -15.32 -1.67 9.76
C LYS A 18 -14.18 -0.67 9.70
N LEU A 19 -12.97 -1.13 10.02
CA LEU A 19 -11.76 -0.34 9.98
C LEU A 19 -11.45 0.14 8.56
N LEU A 20 -11.55 -0.77 7.57
CA LEU A 20 -11.38 -0.43 6.16
C LEU A 20 -12.49 0.50 5.64
N CYS A 21 -13.74 0.27 6.05
CA CYS A 21 -14.88 1.15 5.74
C CYS A 21 -14.61 2.58 6.20
N TRP A 22 -14.14 2.75 7.45
CA TRP A 22 -13.81 4.05 8.02
C TRP A 22 -12.60 4.70 7.32
N ALA A 23 -11.60 3.90 6.92
CA ALA A 23 -10.40 4.40 6.25
C ALA A 23 -10.68 5.03 4.87
N GLN A 24 -11.74 4.62 4.17
CA GLN A 24 -12.09 5.10 2.83
C GLN A 24 -12.46 6.59 2.75
N GLN A 25 -12.57 7.28 3.88
CA GLN A 25 -12.79 8.73 3.90
C GLN A 25 -11.50 9.54 3.69
N PHE A 26 -10.33 8.90 3.76
CA PHE A 26 -9.03 9.54 3.60
C PHE A 26 -8.47 9.30 2.20
N ASP A 27 -7.80 10.31 1.64
CA ASP A 27 -7.14 10.21 0.33
C ASP A 27 -5.91 9.30 0.39
N ASP A 28 -5.14 9.40 1.47
CA ASP A 28 -3.92 8.61 1.68
C ASP A 28 -4.17 7.53 2.72
N PHE A 29 -4.16 6.27 2.27
CA PHE A 29 -4.14 5.11 3.17
C PHE A 29 -3.40 3.91 2.59
N VAL A 30 -2.82 3.10 3.48
CA VAL A 30 -2.23 1.81 3.16
C VAL A 30 -2.85 0.75 4.07
N TRP A 31 -3.40 -0.30 3.46
CA TRP A 31 -3.99 -1.46 4.13
C TRP A 31 -3.16 -2.70 3.83
N LEU A 32 -2.54 -3.26 4.86
CA LEU A 32 -1.77 -4.50 4.79
C LEU A 32 -2.52 -5.57 5.58
N ASP A 33 -3.00 -6.62 4.92
CA ASP A 33 -3.76 -7.70 5.56
C ASP A 33 -3.08 -9.03 5.30
N SER A 34 -2.84 -9.79 6.36
CA SER A 34 -2.25 -11.13 6.28
C SER A 34 -3.23 -12.17 5.72
N ASN A 35 -4.51 -11.82 5.55
CA ASN A 35 -5.58 -12.68 5.03
C ASN A 35 -5.69 -14.03 5.75
N GLY A 36 -5.31 -14.09 7.04
CA GLY A 36 -5.32 -15.31 7.84
C GLY A 36 -4.22 -16.32 7.50
N HIS A 37 -3.20 -15.91 6.74
CA HIS A 37 -2.02 -16.75 6.48
C HIS A 37 -1.15 -16.86 7.75
N ASN A 38 -0.87 -18.10 8.14
CA ASN A 38 -0.01 -18.42 9.27
C ASN A 38 1.41 -18.76 8.78
N ASP A 39 2.17 -17.73 8.42
CA ASP A 39 3.57 -17.89 8.02
C ASP A 39 4.52 -17.66 9.20
N THR A 40 5.76 -18.18 9.09
CA THR A 40 6.82 -18.02 10.10
C THR A 40 7.13 -16.54 10.42
N TYR A 41 6.78 -15.63 9.50
CA TYR A 41 6.96 -14.19 9.63
C TYR A 41 5.63 -13.44 9.92
N GLY A 42 4.52 -14.16 10.10
CA GLY A 42 3.21 -13.60 10.40
C GLY A 42 3.15 -13.03 11.82
N GLY A 43 3.42 -11.73 11.95
CA GLY A 43 3.40 -11.02 13.25
C GLY A 43 2.12 -10.22 13.52
N PHE A 44 1.30 -10.00 12.48
CA PHE A 44 0.16 -9.09 12.50
C PHE A 44 -1.00 -9.68 11.69
N GLU A 45 -2.23 -9.37 12.09
CA GLU A 45 -3.44 -9.70 11.33
C GLU A 45 -3.68 -8.68 10.22
N ALA A 46 -3.54 -7.40 10.56
CA ALA A 46 -3.60 -6.30 9.61
C ALA A 46 -2.91 -5.05 10.17
N VAL A 47 -2.45 -4.18 9.27
CA VAL A 47 -1.94 -2.85 9.58
C VAL A 47 -2.63 -1.83 8.67
N LEU A 48 -3.18 -0.79 9.27
CA LEU A 48 -3.72 0.37 8.57
C LEU A 48 -2.89 1.60 8.91
N ALA A 49 -2.46 2.34 7.90
CA ALA A 49 -1.87 3.68 8.03
C ALA A 49 -2.71 4.65 7.21
N VAL A 50 -3.21 5.74 7.82
CA VAL A 50 -4.09 6.71 7.13
C VAL A 50 -3.77 8.16 7.45
N ASP A 51 -4.24 9.03 6.56
CA ASP A 51 -4.22 10.48 6.65
C ASP A 51 -2.78 11.03 6.73
N ALA A 52 -2.20 11.40 5.59
CA ALA A 52 -0.83 11.87 5.54
C ALA A 52 -0.63 13.19 6.29
N LEU A 53 0.42 13.28 7.11
CA LEU A 53 0.96 14.55 7.62
C LEU A 53 1.88 15.18 6.57
N THR A 54 2.87 14.41 6.14
CA THR A 54 3.82 14.77 5.08
C THR A 54 3.97 13.60 4.13
N ALA A 55 4.41 13.90 2.91
CA ALA A 55 4.57 12.94 1.83
C ALA A 55 5.77 13.30 0.96
N ILE A 56 6.43 12.29 0.43
CA ILE A 56 7.38 12.40 -0.67
C ILE A 56 6.80 11.71 -1.90
N LYS A 57 6.72 12.44 -3.02
CA LYS A 57 6.29 11.93 -4.32
C LYS A 57 7.34 12.37 -5.32
N THR A 58 8.00 11.42 -5.97
CA THR A 58 9.06 11.72 -6.94
C THR A 58 9.08 10.71 -8.08
N ASP A 59 9.76 11.09 -9.17
CA ASP A 59 10.10 10.19 -10.27
C ASP A 59 11.30 9.32 -9.90
N TYR A 60 11.82 8.53 -10.84
CA TYR A 60 12.94 7.65 -10.54
C TYR A 60 14.26 8.39 -10.26
N ASN A 61 14.44 9.65 -10.67
CA ASN A 61 15.74 10.32 -10.57
C ASN A 61 16.11 10.59 -9.10
N ASN A 62 17.22 10.04 -8.63
CA ASN A 62 17.72 10.21 -7.25
C ASN A 62 16.71 9.76 -6.16
N ALA A 63 15.74 8.93 -6.54
CA ALA A 63 14.57 8.63 -5.71
C ALA A 63 14.94 8.00 -4.36
N PHE A 64 15.97 7.14 -4.34
CA PHE A 64 16.42 6.47 -3.12
C PHE A 64 17.12 7.42 -2.15
N GLU A 65 17.89 8.40 -2.65
CA GLU A 65 18.54 9.39 -1.78
C GLU A 65 17.51 10.38 -1.24
N ASP A 66 16.54 10.81 -2.07
CA ASP A 66 15.42 11.65 -1.66
C ASP A 66 14.58 10.95 -0.57
N LEU A 67 14.27 9.66 -0.74
CA LEU A 67 13.57 8.87 0.28
C LEU A 67 14.40 8.74 1.55
N LYS A 68 15.72 8.55 1.44
CA LYS A 68 16.63 8.45 2.59
C LYS A 68 16.73 9.76 3.37
N GLU A 69 16.77 10.90 2.69
CA GLU A 69 16.70 12.22 3.31
C GLU A 69 15.36 12.38 4.05
N TYR A 70 14.26 12.09 3.38
CA TYR A 70 12.92 12.18 3.96
C TYR A 70 12.76 11.27 5.19
N GLN A 71 13.23 10.03 5.12
CA GLN A 71 13.23 9.09 6.25
C GLN A 71 14.07 9.61 7.43
N SER A 72 15.27 10.14 7.15
CA SER A 72 16.19 10.65 8.17
C SER A 72 15.62 11.87 8.90
N GLN A 73 14.92 12.75 8.17
CA GLN A 73 14.26 13.93 8.75
C GLN A 73 13.00 13.57 9.54
N THR A 74 12.20 12.63 9.02
CA THR A 74 10.90 12.27 9.61
C THR A 74 11.06 11.47 10.91
N ASN A 75 12.00 10.52 10.94
CA ASN A 75 12.29 9.64 12.09
C ASN A 75 11.02 9.06 12.76
N ASP A 76 10.11 8.55 11.92
CA ASP A 76 8.82 7.98 12.30
C ASP A 76 8.39 6.95 11.23
N TRP A 77 7.22 6.35 11.41
CA TRP A 77 6.65 5.43 10.43
C TRP A 77 6.41 6.10 9.08
N LEU A 78 6.84 5.40 8.02
CA LEU A 78 6.56 5.75 6.63
C LEU A 78 5.87 4.59 5.94
N PHE A 79 4.79 4.89 5.21
CA PHE A 79 4.04 3.93 4.42
C PHE A 79 3.94 4.41 2.99
N GLY A 80 3.94 3.48 2.03
CA GLY A 80 4.07 3.87 0.64
C GLY A 80 4.37 2.70 -0.27
N TYR A 81 4.87 3.02 -1.46
CA TYR A 81 5.28 2.06 -2.46
C TYR A 81 6.50 2.54 -3.25
N LEU A 82 7.18 1.55 -3.81
CA LEU A 82 8.28 1.68 -4.77
C LEU A 82 7.81 1.02 -6.06
N THR A 83 7.82 1.76 -7.17
CA THR A 83 7.47 1.18 -8.47
C THR A 83 8.66 0.45 -9.08
N TYR A 84 8.39 -0.30 -10.16
CA TYR A 84 9.42 -1.01 -10.90
C TYR A 84 10.40 -0.08 -11.63
N ASP A 85 9.97 1.10 -12.06
CA ASP A 85 10.78 2.01 -12.88
C ASP A 85 11.92 2.69 -12.12
N LEU A 86 11.91 2.60 -10.79
CA LEU A 86 13.05 2.94 -9.93
C LEU A 86 14.32 2.17 -10.27
N LYS A 87 14.23 1.04 -10.99
CA LYS A 87 15.42 0.35 -11.52
C LYS A 87 16.27 1.25 -12.43
N ASN A 88 15.69 2.27 -13.06
CA ASN A 88 16.40 3.16 -14.00
C ASN A 88 17.35 4.12 -13.27
N ASP A 89 17.18 4.29 -11.95
CA ASP A 89 18.09 5.06 -11.09
C ASP A 89 19.25 4.20 -10.57
N VAL A 90 19.00 2.89 -10.41
CA VAL A 90 19.96 1.93 -9.87
C VAL A 90 20.87 1.36 -10.96
N GLU A 91 20.31 1.14 -12.16
CA GLU A 91 20.96 0.49 -13.28
C GLU A 91 20.87 1.38 -14.53
N GLU A 92 21.79 1.20 -15.49
CA GLU A 92 21.77 1.90 -16.79
C GLU A 92 20.66 1.35 -17.73
N LEU A 93 19.42 1.42 -17.27
CA LEU A 93 18.23 0.94 -17.97
C LEU A 93 17.26 2.10 -18.19
N ASN A 94 16.38 1.92 -19.18
CA ASN A 94 15.29 2.84 -19.43
C ASN A 94 14.02 2.06 -19.71
N SER A 95 12.89 2.57 -19.23
CA SER A 95 11.58 2.01 -19.54
C SER A 95 10.95 2.76 -20.70
N LYS A 96 10.43 2.02 -21.68
CA LYS A 96 9.68 2.56 -22.84
C LYS A 96 8.24 2.04 -22.88
N ASN A 97 7.78 1.51 -21.76
CA ASN A 97 6.43 0.98 -21.63
C ASN A 97 5.44 2.14 -21.54
N SER A 98 4.23 1.96 -22.08
CA SER A 98 3.19 2.97 -21.87
C SER A 98 2.73 2.90 -20.41
N ASP A 99 2.82 4.05 -19.76
CA ASP A 99 2.17 4.35 -18.49
C ASP A 99 0.79 4.95 -18.79
N GLY A 100 -0.24 4.43 -18.13
CA GLY A 100 -1.61 4.93 -18.25
C GLY A 100 -2.21 5.36 -16.91
N LEU A 101 -1.43 5.28 -15.84
CA LEU A 101 -1.82 5.67 -14.49
C LEU A 101 -1.12 6.95 -14.06
N GLU A 102 0.07 7.25 -14.61
CA GLU A 102 0.86 8.45 -14.29
C GLU A 102 1.10 8.58 -12.78
N PHE A 103 1.30 7.43 -12.12
CA PHE A 103 1.62 7.40 -10.71
C PHE A 103 3.08 7.80 -10.50
N PRO A 104 3.41 8.47 -9.37
CA PRO A 104 4.80 8.69 -8.99
C PRO A 104 5.58 7.37 -8.96
N ASP A 105 6.85 7.40 -9.35
CA ASP A 105 7.70 6.22 -9.29
C ASP A 105 8.00 5.81 -7.85
N LEU A 106 7.97 6.79 -6.93
CA LEU A 106 8.10 6.61 -5.50
C LEU A 106 7.06 7.46 -4.77
N TYR A 107 6.31 6.85 -3.87
CA TYR A 107 5.42 7.57 -2.97
C TYR A 107 5.47 6.98 -1.56
N PHE A 108 5.96 7.75 -0.59
CA PHE A 108 5.83 7.45 0.85
C PHE A 108 5.25 8.62 1.62
N PHE A 109 4.54 8.34 2.71
CA PHE A 109 3.97 9.34 3.59
C PHE A 109 4.10 8.96 5.06
N GLN A 110 4.12 9.99 5.91
CA GLN A 110 4.01 9.84 7.36
C GLN A 110 2.51 9.85 7.73
N PRO A 111 1.93 8.73 8.16
CA PRO A 111 0.52 8.67 8.52
C PRO A 111 0.27 9.38 9.85
N LYS A 112 -0.82 10.12 9.97
CA LYS A 112 -1.25 10.69 11.26
C LYS A 112 -1.75 9.60 12.20
N ARG A 113 -2.39 8.58 11.66
CA ARG A 113 -3.03 7.49 12.41
C ARG A 113 -2.55 6.14 11.90
N ILE A 114 -2.18 5.26 12.83
CA ILE A 114 -1.79 3.88 12.53
C ILE A 114 -2.60 2.95 13.43
N PHE A 115 -3.13 1.88 12.86
CA PHE A 115 -3.82 0.80 13.56
C PHE A 115 -3.07 -0.49 13.28
N ILE A 116 -2.60 -1.14 14.34
CA ILE A 116 -1.91 -2.42 14.26
C ILE A 116 -2.82 -3.46 14.90
N VAL A 117 -3.33 -4.38 14.10
CA VAL A 117 -4.20 -5.46 14.53
C VAL A 117 -3.35 -6.71 14.76
N LYS A 118 -3.43 -7.27 15.96
CA LYS A 118 -2.68 -8.47 16.32
C LYS A 118 -3.57 -9.33 17.22
N GLN A 119 -3.85 -10.55 16.78
CA GLN A 119 -4.75 -11.47 17.48
C GLN A 119 -6.10 -10.77 17.77
N ASP A 120 -6.47 -10.67 19.04
CA ASP A 120 -7.74 -10.08 19.50
C ASP A 120 -7.56 -8.65 20.03
N GLU A 121 -6.52 -7.94 19.60
CA GLU A 121 -6.22 -6.57 20.02
C GLU A 121 -5.92 -5.65 18.82
N VAL A 122 -6.37 -4.40 18.91
CA VAL A 122 -5.91 -3.31 18.05
C VAL A 122 -5.12 -2.30 18.87
N ILE A 123 -3.94 -1.96 18.37
CA ILE A 123 -3.06 -0.92 18.91
C ILE A 123 -3.16 0.30 17.99
N LEU A 124 -3.70 1.39 18.51
CA LEU A 124 -3.81 2.68 17.85
C LEU A 124 -2.56 3.51 18.17
N LYS A 125 -1.92 4.08 17.16
CA LYS A 125 -0.75 4.97 17.28
C LYS A 125 -0.98 6.27 16.51
N TYR A 126 -1.16 7.35 17.25
CA TYR A 126 -1.52 8.66 16.70
C TYR A 126 -0.37 9.65 16.90
N LEU A 127 -0.16 10.55 15.95
CA LEU A 127 0.69 11.70 16.17
C LEU A 127 0.09 12.58 17.28
N LYS A 128 0.93 13.19 18.12
CA LYS A 128 0.50 14.01 19.27
C LYS A 128 -0.46 15.16 18.91
N MET A 129 -0.44 15.62 17.67
CA MET A 129 -1.28 16.72 17.20
C MET A 129 -2.72 16.30 16.88
N VAL A 130 -3.03 14.99 16.88
CA VAL A 130 -4.37 14.44 16.59
C VAL A 130 -4.77 13.36 17.60
N ASP A 131 -4.08 13.24 18.74
CA ASP A 131 -4.30 12.13 19.67
C ASP A 131 -5.57 12.25 20.52
N ASP A 132 -6.17 13.45 20.55
CA ASP A 132 -7.50 13.71 21.10
C ASP A 132 -8.63 13.09 20.27
N GLU A 133 -8.34 12.69 19.02
CA GLU A 133 -9.31 12.04 18.14
C GLU A 133 -9.42 10.52 18.34
N ILE A 134 -8.52 9.89 19.11
CA ILE A 134 -8.45 8.42 19.25
C ILE A 134 -9.81 7.82 19.66
N GLU A 135 -10.43 8.33 20.71
CA GLU A 135 -11.73 7.87 21.19
C GLU A 135 -12.83 8.02 20.13
N LYS A 136 -12.86 9.17 19.47
CA LYS A 136 -13.86 9.50 18.46
C LYS A 136 -13.74 8.58 17.25
N ASP A 137 -12.51 8.37 16.77
CA ASP A 137 -12.22 7.51 15.64
C ASP A 137 -12.56 6.06 15.95
N PHE A 138 -12.22 5.57 17.15
CA PHE A 138 -12.55 4.21 17.57
C PHE A 138 -14.07 3.97 17.61
N GLU A 139 -14.85 4.91 18.14
CA GLU A 139 -16.31 4.82 18.11
C GLU A 139 -16.89 4.93 16.70
N ALA A 140 -16.32 5.79 15.84
CA ALA A 140 -16.71 5.89 14.44
C ALA A 140 -16.45 4.59 13.67
N ILE A 141 -15.34 3.91 13.92
CA ILE A 141 -15.02 2.59 13.35
C ILE A 141 -16.07 1.57 13.76
N LYS A 142 -16.40 1.47 15.05
CA LYS A 142 -17.44 0.54 15.52
C LYS A 142 -18.80 0.77 14.84
N GLY A 143 -19.12 2.03 14.58
CA GLY A 143 -20.34 2.48 13.92
C GLY A 143 -20.32 2.43 12.39
N CYS A 144 -19.17 2.14 11.74
CA CYS A 144 -19.11 2.07 10.28
C CYS A 144 -19.93 0.88 9.80
N GLY A 145 -21.11 1.15 9.25
CA GLY A 145 -21.96 0.12 8.65
C GLY A 145 -21.29 -0.45 7.41
N LYS A 146 -21.49 -1.75 7.13
CA LYS A 146 -21.12 -2.31 5.83
C LYS A 146 -21.73 -1.43 4.75
N LYS A 147 -20.91 -0.75 3.93
CA LYS A 147 -21.42 -0.09 2.74
C LYS A 147 -22.19 -1.14 1.96
N SER A 148 -23.48 -0.91 1.76
CA SER A 148 -24.26 -1.77 0.87
C SER A 148 -23.51 -1.80 -0.45
N SER A 149 -23.13 -3.01 -0.89
CA SER A 149 -22.65 -3.23 -2.24
C SER A 149 -23.72 -2.69 -3.17
N ASN A 150 -23.56 -1.45 -3.63
CA ASN A 150 -24.28 -0.99 -4.78
C ASN A 150 -23.77 -1.90 -5.89
N ASN A 151 -24.57 -2.91 -6.23
CA ASN A 151 -24.36 -3.82 -7.35
C ASN A 151 -24.53 -3.04 -8.67
N SER A 152 -23.87 -1.89 -8.82
CA SER A 152 -23.66 -1.29 -10.12
C SER A 152 -22.70 -2.21 -10.86
N THR A 153 -23.27 -3.16 -11.59
CA THR A 153 -22.59 -3.93 -12.61
C THR A 153 -22.25 -2.97 -13.73
N ASN A 154 -21.23 -2.13 -13.53
CA ASN A 154 -20.59 -1.48 -14.66
C ASN A 154 -19.89 -2.61 -15.42
N ASP A 155 -20.31 -2.84 -16.67
CA ASP A 155 -19.65 -3.78 -17.58
C ASP A 155 -18.26 -3.23 -17.94
N ILE A 156 -17.30 -3.40 -17.03
CA ILE A 156 -15.89 -3.09 -17.29
C ILE A 156 -15.41 -4.12 -18.31
N LYS A 157 -15.26 -3.67 -19.57
CA LYS A 157 -14.69 -4.50 -20.64
C LYS A 157 -13.18 -4.52 -20.50
N ILE A 158 -12.65 -5.58 -19.89
CA ILE A 158 -11.21 -5.85 -19.85
C ILE A 158 -10.74 -6.14 -21.27
N LYS A 159 -9.71 -5.42 -21.73
CA LYS A 159 -9.09 -5.59 -23.04
C LYS A 159 -7.69 -6.16 -22.90
N LEU A 160 -7.33 -7.06 -23.80
CA LEU A 160 -5.98 -7.60 -23.91
C LEU A 160 -5.03 -6.49 -24.40
N ARG A 161 -3.89 -6.32 -23.71
CA ARG A 161 -2.83 -5.40 -24.16
C ARG A 161 -1.95 -6.01 -25.25
N ILE A 162 -1.83 -7.33 -25.28
CA ILE A 162 -1.00 -8.10 -26.23
C ILE A 162 -1.87 -9.22 -26.80
N HIS A 163 -1.87 -9.37 -28.13
CA HIS A 163 -2.58 -10.46 -28.80
C HIS A 163 -1.81 -11.79 -28.70
N LYS A 164 -2.50 -12.92 -28.88
CA LYS A 164 -1.91 -14.26 -28.76
C LYS A 164 -0.67 -14.44 -29.65
N ASP A 165 -0.76 -14.04 -30.92
CA ASP A 165 0.34 -14.23 -31.88
C ASP A 165 1.55 -13.35 -31.51
N GLU A 166 1.31 -12.08 -31.15
CA GLU A 166 2.37 -11.17 -30.67
C GLU A 166 3.04 -11.69 -29.37
N TYR A 167 2.28 -12.34 -28.49
CA TYR A 167 2.82 -13.00 -27.30
C TYR A 167 3.77 -14.15 -27.68
N PHE A 168 3.40 -14.99 -28.66
CA PHE A 168 4.27 -16.07 -29.13
C PHE A 168 5.54 -15.53 -29.80
N ASP A 169 5.43 -14.46 -30.59
CA ASP A 169 6.60 -13.81 -31.19
C ASP A 169 7.58 -13.31 -30.12
N LYS A 170 7.07 -12.67 -29.06
CA LYS A 170 7.89 -12.23 -27.91
C LYS A 170 8.54 -13.39 -27.17
N ILE A 171 7.82 -14.49 -26.96
CA ILE A 171 8.36 -15.69 -26.30
C ILE A 171 9.44 -16.36 -27.14
N ASN A 172 9.24 -16.49 -28.45
CA ASN A 172 10.25 -17.06 -29.33
C ASN A 172 11.55 -16.23 -29.30
N GLY A 173 11.45 -14.90 -29.30
CA GLY A 173 12.61 -14.02 -29.12
C GLY A 173 13.31 -14.22 -27.78
N LEU A 174 12.56 -14.36 -26.67
CA LEU A 174 13.12 -14.68 -25.36
C LEU A 174 13.87 -16.03 -25.37
N LEU A 175 13.29 -17.06 -26.01
CA LEU A 175 13.90 -18.40 -26.12
C LEU A 175 15.19 -18.38 -26.95
N GLU A 176 15.26 -17.57 -28.01
CA GLU A 176 16.49 -17.38 -28.78
C GLU A 176 17.63 -16.83 -27.90
N HIS A 177 17.34 -15.85 -27.03
CA HIS A 177 18.31 -15.33 -26.06
C HIS A 177 18.76 -16.39 -25.06
N ILE A 178 17.84 -17.24 -24.58
CA ILE A 178 18.18 -18.37 -23.68
C ILE A 178 19.08 -19.38 -24.40
N HIS A 179 18.72 -19.82 -25.62
CA HIS A 179 19.51 -20.78 -26.38
C HIS A 179 20.91 -20.26 -26.75
N ARG A 180 21.06 -18.95 -26.93
CA ARG A 180 22.36 -18.30 -27.15
C ARG A 180 23.20 -18.21 -25.87
N GLY A 181 22.57 -18.30 -24.69
CA GLY A 181 23.21 -18.17 -23.39
C GLY A 181 23.34 -16.73 -22.88
N ASP A 182 22.52 -15.79 -23.37
CA ASP A 182 22.51 -14.41 -22.86
C ASP A 182 21.82 -14.30 -21.49
N ILE A 183 20.78 -15.12 -21.29
CA ILE A 183 19.93 -15.22 -20.09
C ILE A 183 19.55 -16.68 -19.85
N TYR A 184 18.93 -16.99 -18.69
CA TYR A 184 18.54 -18.34 -18.28
C TYR A 184 17.03 -18.49 -18.04
#